data_AF-A0A2V3W784-F1
#
_entry.id   AF-A0A2V3W784-F1
#
_cell.length_a   1.000
_cell.length_b   1.000
_cell.length_c   1.000
_cell.angle_alpha   90.00
_cell.angle_beta   90.00
_cell.angle_gamma   90.00
#
_symmetry.space_group_name_H-M   'P 1'
#
loop_
_entity.id
_entity.type
_entity.pdbx_description
1 polymer ?
#
loop_
_entity_poly.entity_id
_entity_poly.type
_entity_poly.pdbx_seq_one_letter_code
_entity_poly.pdbx_strand_id
1 'polypeptide(L)' 'MYVCICKGVTEGALREAVYQGADRMRDLKACLGVTEQCGLCACHAKQVLDETLSQKSQLQNFISQPTCMCETAA' A
#
# COMPACT_ATOMS: atom_id res chain seq x y z
N MET A 1 9.55 -8.37 6.09
CA MET A 1 10.85 -8.03 6.74
C MET A 1 10.76 -6.69 7.47
N TYR A 2 11.78 -6.29 8.24
CA TYR A 2 11.87 -4.91 8.76
C TYR A 2 12.27 -3.94 7.65
N VAL A 3 11.56 -2.81 7.56
CA VAL A 3 11.86 -1.72 6.63
C VAL A 3 12.46 -0.53 7.37
N CYS A 4 11.99 -0.20 8.58
CA CYS A 4 12.57 0.84 9.43
C CYS A 4 13.05 0.26 10.77
N ILE A 5 14.37 0.21 10.98
CA ILE A 5 14.95 -0.29 12.23
C ILE A 5 14.73 0.70 13.38
N CYS A 6 14.88 1.99 13.13
CA CYS A 6 14.70 3.05 14.14
C CYS A 6 13.34 3.00 14.86
N LYS A 7 12.29 2.58 14.15
CA LYS A 7 10.91 2.59 14.61
C LYS A 7 10.30 1.18 14.69
N GLY A 8 11.08 0.14 14.40
CA GLY A 8 10.59 -1.25 14.38
C GLY A 8 9.48 -1.51 13.35
N VAL A 9 9.48 -0.80 12.22
CA VAL A 9 8.40 -0.92 11.22
C VAL A 9 8.71 -2.03 10.24
N THR A 10 7.77 -2.95 10.07
CA THR A 10 7.85 -4.05 9.10
C THR A 10 7.18 -3.69 7.78
N GLU A 11 7.51 -4.44 6.74
CA GLU A 11 6.84 -4.37 5.44
C GLU A 11 5.33 -4.68 5.56
N GLY A 12 4.96 -5.61 6.45
CA GLY A 12 3.56 -5.92 6.73
C GLY A 12 2.80 -4.71 7.28
N ALA A 13 3.38 -4.01 8.26
CA ALA A 13 2.79 -2.80 8.81
C ALA A 13 2.61 -1.68 7.76
N LEU A 14 3.57 -1.54 6.84
CA LEU A 14 3.44 -0.62 5.71
C LEU A 14 2.26 -1.00 4.81
N ARG A 15 2.18 -2.28 4.39
CA ARG A 15 1.07 -2.77 3.54
C ARG A 15 -0.28 -2.58 4.23
N GLU A 16 -0.39 -2.92 5.50
CA GLU A 16 -1.60 -2.72 6.30
C GLU A 16 -2.02 -1.25 6.36
N ALA A 17 -1.09 -0.33 6.62
CA ALA A 17 -1.39 1.10 6.62
C ALA A 17 -1.93 1.58 5.25
N VAL A 18 -1.39 1.07 4.14
CA VAL A 18 -1.89 1.38 2.78
C VAL A 18 -3.30 0.84 2.56
N TYR A 19 -3.61 -0.37 3.03
CA TYR A 19 -4.97 -0.91 2.98
C TYR A 19 -5.95 -0.12 3.87
N GLN A 20 -5.47 0.47 4.96
CA GLN A 20 -6.23 1.37 5.82
C GLN A 20 -6.36 2.80 5.27
N GLY A 21 -5.73 3.12 4.13
CA GLY A 21 -5.89 4.41 3.42
C GLY A 21 -4.67 5.33 3.39
N ALA A 22 -3.50 4.87 3.83
CA ALA A 22 -2.26 5.62 3.64
C ALA A 22 -1.83 5.56 2.16
N ASP A 23 -2.03 6.64 1.41
CA ASP A 23 -1.70 6.69 -0.03
C ASP A 23 -0.43 7.51 -0.33
N ARG A 24 0.18 8.14 0.70
CA ARG A 24 1.41 8.94 0.54
C ARG A 24 2.42 8.64 1.64
N MET A 25 3.70 8.90 1.36
CA MET A 25 4.77 8.77 2.36
C MET A 25 4.56 9.62 3.62
N ARG A 26 3.89 10.78 3.49
CA ARG A 26 3.51 11.62 4.64
C ARG A 26 2.53 10.91 5.59
N ASP A 27 1.66 10.07 5.04
CA ASP A 27 0.66 9.34 5.82
C ASP A 27 1.34 8.19 6.55
N LEU A 28 2.22 7.44 5.86
CA LEU A 28 3.06 6.42 6.49
C LEU A 28 3.94 6.98 7.60
N LYS A 29 4.53 8.17 7.40
CA LYS A 29 5.27 8.89 8.44
C LYS A 29 4.38 9.18 9.65
N ALA A 30 3.19 9.73 9.44
CA ALA A 30 2.26 10.05 10.52
C ALA A 30 1.75 8.81 11.27
N CYS A 31 1.48 7.71 10.56
CA CYS A 31 0.92 6.49 11.15
C CYS A 31 1.97 5.59 11.81
N LEU A 32 3.15 5.47 11.22
CA LEU A 32 4.17 4.47 11.60
C LEU A 32 5.49 5.09 12.07
N GLY A 33 5.67 6.40 11.94
CA GLY A 33 6.90 7.11 12.29
C GLY A 33 8.08 6.85 11.33
N VAL A 34 7.85 6.16 10.20
CA VAL A 34 8.91 5.92 9.21
C VAL A 34 9.51 7.24 8.74
N THR A 35 10.82 7.28 8.50
CA THR A 35 11.58 8.47 8.08
C THR A 35 11.71 9.60 9.12
N GLU A 36 11.20 9.45 10.34
CA GLU A 36 11.32 10.50 11.38
C GLU A 36 12.69 10.62 12.02
N GLN A 37 13.50 9.54 12.02
CA GLN A 37 14.81 9.52 12.67
C GLN A 37 15.96 9.65 11.64
N CYS A 38 16.49 8.55 11.13
CA CYS A 38 17.67 8.57 10.26
C CYS A 38 17.35 8.67 8.77
N GLY A 39 16.10 8.43 8.36
CA GLY A 39 15.67 8.50 6.96
C GLY A 39 16.14 7.36 6.03
N LEU A 40 17.04 6.47 6.47
CA LEU A 40 17.62 5.40 5.63
C LEU A 40 16.58 4.46 5.00
N CYS A 41 15.43 4.28 5.65
CA CYS A 41 14.34 3.46 5.15
C CYS A 41 13.51 4.12 4.04
N ALA A 42 13.72 5.41 3.71
CA ALA A 42 12.81 6.19 2.88
C ALA A 42 12.57 5.58 1.49
N CYS A 43 13.63 5.20 0.78
CA CYS A 43 13.51 4.59 -0.56
C CYS A 43 12.76 3.27 -0.51
N HIS A 44 13.09 2.42 0.47
CA HIS A 44 12.47 1.10 0.61
C HIS A 44 11.00 1.20 1.05
N ALA A 45 10.68 2.08 2.00
CA ALA A 45 9.30 2.34 2.41
C ALA A 45 8.45 2.88 1.25
N LYS A 46 9.02 3.77 0.42
CA LYS A 46 8.36 4.27 -0.79
C LYS A 46 8.10 3.16 -1.81
N GLN A 47 9.09 2.29 -2.04
CA GLN A 47 8.90 1.16 -2.96
C GLN A 47 7.75 0.26 -2.50
N VAL A 48 7.68 -0.08 -1.21
CA VAL A 48 6.58 -0.89 -0.65
C VAL A 48 5.24 -0.18 -0.80
N LEU A 49 5.18 1.15 -0.57
CA LEU A 49 3.99 1.96 -0.80
C LEU A 49 3.52 1.87 -2.26
N ASP A 50 4.41 2.17 -3.21
CA ASP A 50 4.10 2.23 -4.64
C ASP A 50 3.67 0.84 -5.18
N GLU A 51 4.36 -0.22 -4.77
CA GLU A 51 3.99 -1.61 -5.09
C GLU A 51 2.62 -1.99 -4.53
N THR A 52 2.33 -1.62 -3.28
CA THR A 52 1.06 -1.96 -2.62
C THR A 52 -0.11 -1.19 -3.23
N LEU A 53 0.06 0.09 -3.54
CA LEU A 53 -0.95 0.90 -4.23
C LEU A 53 -1.23 0.36 -5.63
N SER A 54 -0.19 -0.04 -6.35
CA SER A 54 -0.32 -0.69 -7.66
C SER A 54 -1.16 -1.97 -7.53
N GLN A 55 -0.82 -2.86 -6.59
CA GLN A 55 -1.58 -4.09 -6.34
C GLN A 55 -3.04 -3.83 -5.93
N LYS A 56 -3.28 -2.86 -5.03
CA LYS A 56 -4.61 -2.43 -4.59
C LYS A 56 -5.46 -1.97 -5.77
N SER A 57 -4.90 -1.15 -6.67
CA SER A 57 -5.60 -0.69 -7.88
C SER A 57 -5.94 -1.83 -8.84
N GLN A 58 -5.04 -2.80 -9.03
CA GLN A 58 -5.29 -3.96 -9.90
C GLN A 58 -6.47 -4.78 -9.36
N LEU A 59 -6.47 -5.09 -8.05
CA LEU A 59 -7.56 -5.81 -7.39
C LEU A 59 -8.91 -5.07 -7.56
N GLN A 60 -8.92 -3.75 -7.37
CA GLN A 60 -10.12 -2.94 -7.57
C GLN A 60 -10.61 -2.98 -9.02
N ASN A 61 -9.71 -2.98 -10.00
CA ASN A 61 -10.06 -3.08 -11.41
C ASN A 61 -10.69 -4.43 -11.76
N PHE A 62 -10.20 -5.54 -11.20
CA PHE A 62 -10.80 -6.87 -11.43
C PHE A 62 -12.20 -7.00 -10.81
N ILE A 63 -12.45 -6.38 -9.66
CA ILE A 63 -13.76 -6.43 -8.99
C ILE A 63 -14.78 -5.50 -9.66
N SER A 64 -14.31 -4.40 -10.27
CA SER A 64 -15.16 -3.39 -10.89
C SER A 64 -15.50 -3.70 -12.35
N GLN A 65 -14.97 -4.78 -12.94
CA GLN A 65 -15.45 -5.25 -14.24
C GLN A 65 -16.83 -5.92 -14.03
N PRO A 66 -17.92 -5.37 -14.57
CA PRO A 66 -19.17 -6.10 -14.60
C PRO A 66 -18.94 -7.32 -15.49
N THR A 67 -19.00 -8.51 -14.91
CA THR A 67 -19.42 -9.69 -15.66
C THR A 67 -20.88 -9.46 -16.06
N CYS A 68 -21.09 -8.66 -17.11
CA CYS A 68 -22.34 -8.70 -17.86
C CYS A 68 -22.33 -10.03 -18.62
N MET A 69 -22.68 -11.10 -17.90
CA MET A 69 -22.94 -12.43 -18.44
C MET A 69 -24.42 -12.76 -18.18
N CYS A 70 -25.30 -12.03 -18.86
CA CYS A 70 -26.65 -12.39 -19.28
C CYS A 70 -27.12 -11.17 -20.09
N GLU A 71 -27.54 -11.27 -21.34
CA GLU A 71 -28.65 -12.10 -21.81
C GLU A 71 -28.40 -12.67 -23.22
N THR A 72 -28.59 -13.98 -23.34
CA THR A 72 -29.12 -14.61 -24.54
C THR A 72 -30.62 -14.31 -24.57
N ALA A 73 -31.12 -13.52 -25.52
CA ALA A 73 -32.54 -13.50 -25.86
C ALA A 73 -32.78 -12.87 -27.26
N ALA A 74 -33.52 -13.62 -28.08
CA ALA A 74 -34.12 -13.32 -29.39
C ALA A 74 -33.21 -13.35 -30.63
#